data_AF-A0A520M975-F1
#
_entry.id   AF-A0A520M975-F1
#
_cell.length_a   1.000
_cell.length_b   1.000
_cell.length_c   1.000
_cell.angle_alpha   90.00
_cell.angle_beta   90.00
_cell.angle_gamma   90.00
#
_symmetry.space_group_name_H-M   'P 1'
#
loop_
_entity.id
_entity.type
_entity.pdbx_description
1 polymer ?
#
loop_
_entity_poly.entity_id
_entity_poly.type
_entity_poly.pdbx_seq_one_letter_code
_entity_poly.pdbx_strand_id
1 'polypeptide(L)'
;QGDNSFNVYNRKEPYNYLGSFKIGHSEKIDNVNDTDGIDVVSTRLNSKYPKGLLVVQDGTNDGKKIVKRQNFKYVSFEEVIKALEL
;
A
#
# COMPACT_ATOMS: atom_id res chain seq x y z
N GLN A 1 -6.89 7.22 -5.54
CA GLN A 1 -8.33 7.54 -5.56
C GLN A 1 -8.86 7.52 -6.99
N GLY A 2 -10.07 7.01 -7.22
CA GLY A 2 -10.71 6.84 -8.54
C GLY A 2 -11.07 5.38 -8.82
N ASP A 3 -10.05 4.51 -8.82
CA ASP A 3 -10.20 3.07 -9.04
C ASP A 3 -9.51 2.20 -7.96
N ASN A 4 -9.06 2.82 -6.87
CA ASN A 4 -8.34 2.21 -5.74
C ASN A 4 -6.99 1.57 -6.13
N SER A 5 -6.36 2.01 -7.22
CA SER A 5 -5.02 1.58 -7.61
C SER A 5 -3.91 2.52 -7.12
N PHE A 6 -2.71 1.95 -6.99
CA PHE A 6 -1.46 2.65 -6.71
C PHE A 6 -0.52 2.43 -7.89
N ASN A 7 -0.20 3.52 -8.60
CA ASN A 7 0.74 3.49 -9.72
C ASN A 7 2.17 3.68 -9.21
N VAL A 8 3.10 2.91 -9.75
CA VAL A 8 4.52 2.98 -9.42
C VAL A 8 5.31 3.44 -10.64
N TYR A 9 6.21 4.38 -10.42
CA TYR A 9 7.07 4.96 -11.45
C TYR A 9 8.53 4.88 -11.00
N ASN A 10 9.43 4.83 -11.98
CA ASN A 10 10.85 4.94 -11.72
C ASN A 10 11.15 6.34 -11.15
N ARG A 11 11.99 6.42 -10.13
CA ARG A 11 12.40 7.70 -9.53
C ARG A 11 13.42 8.45 -10.40
N LYS A 12 14.12 7.77 -11.31
CA LYS A 12 15.05 8.40 -12.26
C LYS A 12 14.32 8.78 -13.54
N GLU A 13 14.72 9.89 -14.14
CA GLU A 13 14.31 10.28 -15.49
C GLU A 13 14.53 9.11 -16.48
N PRO A 14 13.57 8.81 -17.38
CA PRO A 14 12.36 9.57 -17.73
C PRO A 14 11.10 9.22 -16.90
N TYR A 15 11.26 8.70 -15.68
CA TYR A 15 10.17 8.37 -14.75
C TYR A 15 9.19 7.33 -15.28
N ASN A 16 9.72 6.32 -15.99
CA ASN A 16 8.92 5.26 -16.60
C ASN A 16 7.93 4.63 -15.63
N TYR A 17 6.71 4.40 -16.10
CA TYR A 17 5.73 3.59 -15.40
C TYR A 17 6.25 2.16 -15.23
N LEU A 18 6.20 1.65 -14.00
CA LEU A 18 6.68 0.32 -13.64
C LEU A 18 5.55 -0.68 -13.42
N GLY A 19 4.33 -0.20 -13.22
CA GLY A 19 3.16 -1.04 -12.95
C GLY A 19 2.25 -0.42 -11.90
N SER A 20 1.16 -1.11 -11.61
CA SER A 20 0.19 -0.71 -10.60
C SER A 20 -0.24 -1.91 -9.78
N PHE A 21 -0.62 -1.64 -8.54
CA PHE A 21 -1.17 -2.65 -7.64
C PHE A 21 -2.39 -2.11 -6.89
N LYS A 22 -3.16 -3.04 -6.31
CA LYS A 22 -4.25 -2.74 -5.37
C LYS A 22 -3.97 -3.48 -4.06
N ILE A 23 -4.41 -2.93 -2.94
CA ILE A 23 -4.32 -3.61 -1.64
C ILE A 23 -5.69 -4.25 -1.36
N GLY A 24 -5.74 -5.56 -1.59
CA GLY A 24 -6.94 -6.37 -1.38
C GLY A 24 -7.11 -6.84 0.06
N HIS A 25 -8.27 -7.45 0.31
CA HIS A 25 -8.64 -8.08 1.57
C HIS A 25 -7.73 -9.28 1.89
N SER A 26 -7.46 -9.48 3.17
CA SER A 26 -6.82 -10.66 3.74
C SER A 26 -7.44 -10.99 5.09
N GLU A 27 -7.00 -12.08 5.73
CA GLU A 27 -7.43 -12.40 7.10
C GLU A 27 -7.09 -11.31 8.14
N LYS A 28 -6.14 -10.41 7.81
CA LYS A 28 -5.62 -9.39 8.73
C LYS A 28 -6.20 -8.00 8.48
N ILE A 29 -6.50 -7.66 7.23
CA ILE A 29 -6.98 -6.35 6.81
C ILE A 29 -8.07 -6.48 5.74
N ASP A 30 -8.96 -5.50 5.69
CA ASP A 30 -9.88 -5.23 4.59
C ASP A 30 -9.19 -4.62 3.37
N ASN A 31 -9.96 -4.48 2.28
CA ASN A 31 -9.53 -3.78 1.07
C ASN A 31 -9.26 -2.31 1.39
N VAL A 32 -8.27 -1.71 0.73
CA VAL A 32 -8.03 -0.27 0.82
C VAL A 32 -8.81 0.45 -0.28
N ASN A 33 -9.62 1.44 0.09
CA ASN A 33 -10.43 2.20 -0.86
C ASN A 33 -10.32 3.70 -0.60
N ASP A 34 -10.57 4.50 -1.64
CA ASP A 34 -10.66 5.97 -1.56
C ASP A 34 -9.48 6.62 -0.83
N THR A 35 -8.28 6.08 -1.07
CA THR A 35 -7.05 6.58 -0.42
C THR A 35 -6.77 8.03 -0.78
N ASP A 36 -6.68 8.87 0.24
CA ASP A 36 -6.23 10.27 0.16
C ASP A 36 -4.71 10.39 0.21
N GLY A 37 -4.04 9.70 1.14
CA GLY A 37 -2.61 9.87 1.43
C GLY A 37 -1.84 8.56 1.57
N ILE A 38 -0.57 8.59 1.15
CA ILE A 38 0.40 7.50 1.28
C ILE A 38 1.76 8.04 1.73
N ASP A 39 2.56 7.19 2.38
CA ASP A 39 3.98 7.45 2.65
C ASP A 39 4.79 6.15 2.64
N VAL A 40 6.09 6.23 2.34
CA VAL A 40 6.94 5.05 2.17
C VAL A 40 8.36 5.26 2.71
N VAL A 41 8.86 4.26 3.42
CA VAL A 41 10.28 4.08 3.70
C VAL A 41 10.75 2.78 3.07
N SER A 42 11.78 2.84 2.22
CA SER A 42 12.30 1.70 1.46
C SER A 42 13.59 1.11 2.04
N THR A 43 13.83 1.33 3.33
CA THR A 43 14.97 0.77 4.07
C THR A 43 14.48 -0.19 5.15
N ARG A 44 15.35 -1.13 5.55
CA ARG A 44 15.00 -2.11 6.59
C ARG A 44 14.63 -1.41 7.90
N LEU A 45 13.43 -1.69 8.42
CA LEU A 45 13.01 -1.21 9.73
C LEU A 45 13.20 -2.27 10.82
N ASN A 46 12.72 -3.49 10.58
CA ASN A 46 12.79 -4.61 11.51
C ASN A 46 12.52 -5.95 10.78
N SER A 47 12.35 -7.05 11.52
CA SER A 47 12.09 -8.37 10.94
C SER A 47 10.74 -8.49 10.21
N LYS A 48 9.73 -7.68 10.55
CA LYS A 48 8.43 -7.66 9.85
C LYS A 48 8.46 -6.81 8.58
N TYR A 49 9.38 -5.85 8.51
CA TYR A 49 9.52 -4.90 7.40
C TYR A 49 10.98 -4.90 6.88
N PRO A 50 11.45 -6.03 6.33
CA PRO A 50 12.85 -6.21 5.95
C PRO A 50 13.29 -5.31 4.78
N LYS A 51 12.35 -4.92 3.91
CA LYS A 51 12.54 -3.99 2.79
C LYS A 51 11.87 -2.63 3.00
N GLY A 52 11.38 -2.38 4.23
CA GLY A 52 10.66 -1.15 4.57
C GLY A 52 9.14 -1.30 4.62
N LEU A 53 8.46 -0.17 4.69
CA LEU A 53 7.04 -0.05 5.01
C LEU A 53 6.39 0.98 4.09
N LEU A 54 5.28 0.58 3.47
CA LEU A 54 4.31 1.47 2.84
C LEU A 54 3.13 1.68 3.80
N VAL A 55 2.79 2.94 4.06
CA VAL A 55 1.60 3.33 4.83
C VAL A 55 0.60 3.94 3.87
N VAL A 56 -0.63 3.45 3.89
CA VAL A 56 -1.73 3.98 3.06
C VAL A 56 -2.92 4.30 3.93
N GLN A 57 -3.57 5.43 3.69
CA GLN A 57 -4.87 5.73 4.29
C GLN A 57 -5.96 4.90 3.60
N ASP A 58 -6.96 4.51 4.39
CA ASP A 58 -8.12 3.77 3.94
C ASP A 58 -9.41 4.53 4.31
N GLY A 59 -10.16 4.90 3.27
CA GLY A 59 -11.38 5.68 3.37
C GLY A 59 -12.56 4.91 3.95
N THR A 60 -12.55 3.57 3.86
CA THR A 60 -13.61 2.69 4.39
C THR A 60 -12.99 1.51 5.10
N ASN A 61 -12.89 1.59 6.43
CA ASN A 61 -12.29 0.56 7.26
C ASN A 61 -13.36 -0.37 7.87
N ASP A 62 -13.67 -1.43 7.13
CA ASP A 62 -14.71 -2.44 7.39
C ASP A 62 -14.13 -3.84 7.61
N GLY A 63 -12.95 -3.93 8.24
CA GLY A 63 -12.28 -5.20 8.59
C GLY A 63 -13.07 -6.10 9.54
N LYS A 64 -12.44 -6.60 10.63
CA LYS A 64 -13.10 -7.55 11.55
C LYS A 64 -14.38 -7.00 12.21
N LYS A 65 -14.52 -5.68 12.25
CA LYS A 65 -15.70 -4.97 12.72
C LYS A 65 -15.88 -3.74 11.85
N ILE A 66 -17.09 -3.59 11.31
CA ILE A 66 -17.50 -2.37 10.62
C ILE A 66 -17.44 -1.22 11.61
N VAL A 67 -16.54 -0.26 11.34
CA VAL A 67 -16.38 0.94 12.13
C VAL A 67 -16.52 2.14 11.21
N LYS A 68 -17.35 3.12 11.59
CA LYS A 68 -17.55 4.36 10.82
C LYS A 68 -16.36 5.33 10.97
N ARG A 69 -15.14 4.83 10.90
CA ARG A 69 -13.89 5.60 11.07
C ARG A 69 -12.83 5.06 10.12
N GLN A 70 -12.12 5.98 9.47
CA GLN A 70 -10.96 5.70 8.63
C GLN A 70 -9.75 5.27 9.47
N ASN A 71 -8.75 4.65 8.83
CA ASN A 71 -7.46 4.37 9.43
C ASN A 71 -6.34 4.33 8.39
N PHE A 72 -5.19 3.76 8.78
CA PHE A 72 -4.05 3.52 7.91
C PHE A 72 -3.70 2.03 7.91
N LYS A 73 -3.38 1.48 6.74
CA LYS A 73 -2.84 0.12 6.61
C LYS A 73 -1.33 0.15 6.46
N TYR A 74 -0.68 -0.83 7.06
CA TYR A 74 0.76 -1.02 6.99
C TYR A 74 1.09 -2.21 6.10
N VAL A 75 1.70 -1.94 4.96
CA VAL A 75 2.06 -2.94 3.95
C VAL A 75 3.57 -3.08 3.92
N SER A 76 4.07 -4.31 4.05
CA SER A 76 5.50 -4.56 3.85
C SER A 76 5.88 -4.15 2.44
N PHE A 77 6.89 -3.28 2.31
CA PHE A 77 7.30 -2.81 0.99
C PHE A 77 7.90 -3.95 0.14
N GLU A 78 8.33 -5.04 0.77
CA GLU A 78 8.73 -6.27 0.08
C GLU A 78 7.57 -6.87 -0.73
N GLU A 79 6.34 -6.84 -0.22
CA GLU A 79 5.18 -7.41 -0.92
C GLU A 79 4.80 -6.58 -2.16
N VAL A 80 5.02 -5.26 -2.10
CA VAL A 80 4.84 -4.36 -3.25
C VAL A 80 5.88 -4.68 -4.34
N ILE A 81 7.14 -4.85 -3.95
CA ILE A 81 8.22 -5.21 -4.88
C ILE A 81 7.92 -6.56 -5.54
N LYS A 82 7.52 -7.57 -4.75
CA LYS A 82 7.15 -8.90 -5.27
C LYS A 82 5.97 -8.82 -6.24
N ALA A 83 4.92 -8.06 -5.90
CA ALA A 83 3.72 -7.94 -6.73
C ALA A 83 3.97 -7.28 -8.09
N LEU A 84 5.04 -6.48 -8.19
CA LEU A 84 5.44 -5.78 -9.41
C LEU A 84 6.65 -6.43 -10.11
N GLU A 85 7.16 -7.55 -9.58
CA GLU A 85 8.34 -8.25 -10.08
C GLU A 85 9.59 -7.36 -10.20
N LEU A 86 9.81 -6.47 -9.21
CA LEU A 86 10.93 -5.49 -9.16
C LEU A 86 12.16 -5.95 -8.36
#